data_AF-A0A967SNL4-F1
#
_entry.id   AF-A0A967SNL4-F1
#
_cell.length_a   1.000
_cell.length_b   1.000
_cell.length_c   1.000
_cell.angle_alpha   90.00
_cell.angle_beta   90.00
_cell.angle_gamma   90.00
#
_symmetry.space_group_name_H-M   'P 1'
#
loop_
_entity.id
_entity.type
_entity.pdbx_description
1 polymer ?
#
loop_
_entity_poly.entity_id
_entity_poly.type
_entity_poly.pdbx_seq_one_letter_code
_entity_poly.pdbx_strand_id
1 'polypeptide(L)'
;QMQSIIKAGLIDDSNVIPFAENKLTIIVPTGNPANIQHVEDIGKVGVNLILAVEDVPVREYADQVIGSLPEGTQKSIYENVVSEEPNVRQVVTK
;
A
#
# COMPACT_ATOMS: atom_id res chain seq x y z
N GLN A 1 -6.37 0.81 -13.72
CA GLN A 1 -7.23 -0.26 -14.26
C GLN A 1 -8.37 0.25 -15.16
N MET A 2 -9.18 1.24 -14.75
CA MET A 2 -10.29 1.76 -15.59
C MET A 2 -9.84 2.30 -16.97
N GLN A 3 -8.72 3.03 -17.01
CA GLN A 3 -8.12 3.54 -18.25
C GLN A 3 -7.83 2.46 -19.30
N SER A 4 -7.44 1.26 -18.87
CA SER A 4 -7.14 0.15 -19.78
C SER A 4 -8.41 -0.35 -20.49
N ILE A 5 -9.54 -0.34 -19.79
CA ILE A 5 -10.84 -0.79 -20.30
C ILE A 5 -11.46 0.27 -21.25
N ILE A 6 -11.31 1.55 -20.91
CA ILE A 6 -11.69 2.67 -21.79
C ILE A 6 -10.92 2.59 -23.11
N LYS A 7 -9.59 2.41 -23.05
CA LYS A 7 -8.74 2.26 -24.24
C LYS A 7 -9.10 1.05 -25.11
N ALA A 8 -9.63 -0.02 -24.50
CA ALA A 8 -10.10 -1.20 -25.21
C ALA A 8 -11.48 -1.01 -25.87
N GLY A 9 -12.14 0.14 -25.69
CA GLY A 9 -13.47 0.41 -26.24
C GLY A 9 -14.59 -0.40 -25.60
N LEU A 10 -14.35 -0.98 -24.41
CA LEU A 10 -15.32 -1.83 -23.71
C LEU A 10 -16.28 -1.01 -22.84
N ILE A 11 -16.00 0.27 -22.61
CA ILE A 11 -16.80 1.20 -21.81
C ILE A 11 -16.80 2.56 -22.53
N ASP A 12 -17.95 3.24 -22.52
CA ASP A 12 -18.08 4.64 -22.93
C ASP A 12 -17.50 5.57 -21.85
N ASP A 13 -16.42 6.26 -22.17
CA ASP A 13 -15.70 7.17 -21.28
C ASP A 13 -16.61 8.26 -20.68
N SER A 14 -17.63 8.70 -21.43
CA SER A 14 -18.57 9.73 -20.98
C SER A 14 -19.41 9.30 -19.77
N ASN A 15 -19.48 8.00 -19.50
CA ASN A 15 -20.23 7.43 -18.37
C ASN A 15 -19.33 7.05 -17.18
N VAL A 16 -18.01 7.25 -17.27
CA VAL A 16 -17.09 6.94 -16.17
C VAL A 16 -17.02 8.11 -15.21
N ILE A 17 -17.54 7.92 -13.99
CA ILE A 17 -17.46 8.91 -12.92
C ILE A 17 -16.77 8.32 -11.68
N PRO A 18 -15.92 9.10 -10.98
CA PRO A 18 -15.44 8.71 -9.66
C PRO A 18 -16.62 8.53 -8.70
N PHE A 19 -16.76 7.34 -8.13
CA PHE A 19 -17.85 7.04 -7.19
C PHE A 19 -17.40 7.04 -5.73
N ALA A 20 -16.10 6.82 -5.50
CA ALA A 20 -15.50 6.76 -4.17
C ALA A 20 -14.01 7.09 -4.24
N GLU A 21 -13.50 7.55 -3.12
CA GLU A 21 -12.09 7.78 -2.88
C GLU A 21 -11.67 7.04 -1.61
N ASN A 22 -10.37 6.79 -1.49
CA ASN A 22 -9.80 6.20 -0.29
C ASN A 22 -8.46 6.87 0.02
N LYS A 23 -8.02 6.73 1.27
CA LYS A 23 -6.69 7.18 1.69
C LYS A 23 -5.87 5.96 2.05
N LEU A 24 -4.64 5.92 1.56
CA LEU A 24 -3.65 4.96 2.04
C LEU A 24 -3.36 5.28 3.51
N THR A 25 -3.30 4.24 4.36
CA THR A 25 -3.08 4.39 5.79
C THR A 25 -2.23 3.24 6.33
N ILE A 26 -1.52 3.50 7.42
CA ILE A 26 -0.75 2.50 8.16
C ILE A 26 -1.61 2.06 9.34
N ILE A 27 -1.82 0.75 9.45
CA ILE A 27 -2.53 0.15 10.57
C ILE A 27 -1.49 -0.46 11.49
N VAL A 28 -1.63 -0.24 12.80
CA VAL A 28 -0.73 -0.77 13.83
C VAL A 28 -1.53 -1.58 14.86
N PRO A 29 -0.91 -2.54 15.56
CA PRO A 29 -1.55 -3.22 16.68
C PRO A 29 -2.01 -2.24 17.75
N THR A 30 -3.06 -2.61 18.50
CA THR A 30 -3.53 -1.82 19.64
C THR A 30 -2.37 -1.51 20.60
N GLY A 31 -2.25 -0.24 20.99
CA GLY A 31 -1.15 0.24 21.84
C GLY A 31 0.11 0.67 21.09
N ASN A 32 0.20 0.43 19.77
CA ASN A 32 1.32 0.82 18.93
C ASN A 32 2.69 0.45 19.54
N PRO A 33 2.98 -0.85 19.75
CA PRO A 33 4.17 -1.29 20.48
C PRO A 33 5.49 -0.90 19.79
N ALA A 34 5.47 -0.72 18.47
CA ALA A 34 6.61 -0.25 17.68
C ALA A 34 6.75 1.29 17.69
N ASN A 35 5.83 2.01 18.32
CA ASN A 35 5.77 3.48 18.37
C ASN A 35 5.94 4.13 16.99
N ILE A 36 5.14 3.68 16.03
CA ILE A 36 5.07 4.26 14.67
C ILE A 36 4.35 5.61 14.75
N GLN A 37 5.03 6.68 14.38
CA GLN A 37 4.51 8.05 14.35
C GLN A 37 4.68 8.69 12.96
N HIS A 38 5.68 8.22 12.21
CA HIS A 38 6.01 8.68 10.87
C HIS A 38 6.18 7.48 9.91
N VAL A 39 6.13 7.74 8.62
CA VAL A 39 6.22 6.66 7.60
C VAL A 39 7.57 5.96 7.65
N GLU A 40 8.65 6.69 7.96
CA GLU A 40 10.01 6.18 8.08
C GLU A 40 10.14 5.17 9.23
N ASP A 41 9.28 5.26 10.24
CA ASP A 41 9.31 4.38 11.40
C ASP A 41 9.01 2.92 11.05
N ILE A 42 8.31 2.67 9.94
CA ILE A 42 8.02 1.28 9.50
C ILE A 42 9.27 0.56 8.99
N GLY A 43 10.37 1.29 8.73
CA GLY A 43 11.68 0.75 8.39
C GLY A 43 12.60 0.52 9.59
N LYS A 44 12.13 0.74 10.83
CA LYS A 44 12.93 0.47 12.04
C LYS A 44 13.18 -1.03 12.22
N VAL A 45 14.36 -1.38 12.71
CA VAL A 45 14.69 -2.76 13.07
C VAL A 45 13.68 -3.31 14.08
N GLY A 46 13.17 -4.51 13.81
CA GLY A 46 12.20 -5.20 14.66
C GLY A 46 10.73 -4.85 14.37
N VAL A 47 10.46 -4.01 13.37
CA VAL A 47 9.11 -3.82 12.84
C VAL A 47 8.82 -4.91 11.80
N ASN A 48 7.67 -5.56 11.95
CA ASN A 48 7.15 -6.49 10.96
C ASN A 48 6.13 -5.75 10.08
N LEU A 49 6.34 -5.76 8.78
CA LEU A 49 5.47 -5.10 7.81
C LEU A 49 4.73 -6.14 6.97
N ILE A 50 3.43 -5.92 6.79
CA ILE A 50 2.58 -6.70 5.89
C ILE A 50 2.09 -5.78 4.79
N LEU A 51 2.33 -6.15 3.54
CA LEU A 51 1.85 -5.43 2.35
C LEU A 51 0.90 -6.31 1.55
N ALA A 52 0.25 -5.72 0.54
CA ALA A 52 -0.37 -6.52 -0.50
C ALA A 52 0.69 -6.95 -1.54
N VAL A 53 0.40 -8.02 -2.27
CA VAL A 53 1.20 -8.42 -3.45
C VAL A 53 1.14 -7.37 -4.55
N GLU A 54 2.13 -7.34 -5.44
CA GLU A 54 2.33 -6.33 -6.51
C GLU A 54 1.09 -6.09 -7.40
N ASP A 55 0.29 -7.13 -7.68
CA ASP A 55 -0.90 -7.03 -8.55
C ASP A 55 -2.12 -6.35 -7.90
N VAL A 56 -2.08 -6.06 -6.60
CA VAL A 56 -3.19 -5.43 -5.88
C VAL A 56 -3.00 -3.91 -5.89
N PRO A 57 -3.99 -3.10 -6.31
CA PRO A 57 -3.82 -1.65 -6.47
C PRO A 57 -3.26 -0.92 -5.24
N VAL A 58 -3.56 -1.37 -4.02
CA VAL A 58 -3.02 -0.76 -2.79
C VAL A 58 -1.50 -0.87 -2.70
N ARG A 59 -0.90 -1.91 -3.31
CA ARG A 59 0.56 -2.10 -3.33
C ARG A 59 1.23 -1.05 -4.19
N GLU A 60 0.70 -0.76 -5.38
CA GLU A 60 1.21 0.30 -6.25
C GLU A 60 1.26 1.66 -5.52
N TYR A 61 0.19 2.02 -4.79
CA TYR A 61 0.18 3.26 -4.02
C TYR A 61 1.15 3.24 -2.83
N ALA A 62 1.33 2.09 -2.17
CA ALA A 62 2.33 1.95 -1.12
C ALA A 62 3.75 2.13 -1.67
N ASP A 63 4.07 1.52 -2.81
CA ASP A 63 5.37 1.63 -3.47
C ASP A 63 5.64 3.06 -3.96
N GLN A 64 4.62 3.79 -4.42
CA GLN A 64 4.75 5.22 -4.75
C GLN A 64 5.13 6.07 -3.53
N VAL A 65 4.51 5.82 -2.38
CA VAL A 65 4.83 6.52 -1.14
C VAL A 65 6.23 6.15 -0.67
N ILE A 66 6.57 4.87 -0.64
CA ILE A 66 7.90 4.40 -0.24
C ILE A 66 8.96 4.96 -1.19
N GLY A 67 8.70 4.93 -2.50
CA GLY A 67 9.59 5.46 -3.54
C GLY A 67 9.86 6.96 -3.45
N SER A 68 9.05 7.71 -2.70
CA SER A 68 9.30 9.14 -2.43
C SER A 68 10.28 9.40 -1.28
N LEU A 69 10.64 8.38 -0.51
CA LEU A 69 11.56 8.46 0.64
C LEU A 69 13.03 8.33 0.21
N PRO A 70 14.00 8.68 1.07
CA PRO A 70 15.41 8.45 0.77
C PRO A 70 15.72 6.96 0.57
N GLU A 71 16.59 6.61 -0.38
CA GLU A 71 16.90 5.23 -0.79
C GLU A 71 17.20 4.28 0.39
N GLY A 72 17.99 4.74 1.38
CA GLY A 72 18.28 3.93 2.57
C GLY A 72 17.04 3.62 3.41
N THR A 73 16.06 4.52 3.45
CA THR A 73 14.77 4.33 4.14
C THR A 73 13.91 3.33 3.36
N GLN A 74 13.85 3.47 2.04
CA GLN A 74 13.12 2.54 1.17
C GLN A 74 13.59 1.10 1.40
N LYS A 75 14.91 0.90 1.35
CA LYS A 75 15.52 -0.42 1.56
C LYS A 75 15.14 -1.00 2.93
N SER A 76 15.27 -0.20 3.99
CA SER A 76 14.95 -0.63 5.36
C SER A 76 13.48 -1.01 5.52
N ILE A 77 12.57 -0.32 4.82
CA ILE A 77 11.13 -0.64 4.81
C ILE A 77 10.88 -1.99 4.14
N TYR A 78 11.46 -2.24 2.97
CA TYR A 78 11.27 -3.51 2.26
C TYR A 78 11.92 -4.69 2.99
N GLU A 79 13.03 -4.49 3.70
CA GLU A 79 13.65 -5.51 4.56
C GLU A 79 12.74 -5.98 5.71
N ASN A 80 11.79 -5.14 6.13
CA ASN A 80 10.83 -5.45 7.18
C ASN A 80 9.58 -6.19 6.69
N VAL A 81 9.42 -6.42 5.37
CA VAL A 81 8.25 -7.12 4.82
C VAL A 81 8.31 -8.60 5.19
N VAL A 82 7.39 -9.03 6.05
CA VAL A 82 7.28 -10.43 6.51
C VAL A 82 6.16 -11.20 5.84
N SER A 83 5.23 -10.51 5.17
CA SER A 83 4.11 -11.12 4.47
C SER A 83 3.57 -10.22 3.38
N GLU A 84 3.14 -10.84 2.28
CA GLU A 84 2.45 -10.18 1.18
C GLU A 84 1.11 -10.87 0.92
N GLU A 85 0.02 -10.13 1.00
CA GLU A 85 -1.33 -10.69 0.97
C GLU A 85 -2.04 -10.43 -0.37
N PRO A 86 -2.87 -11.36 -0.87
CA PRO A 86 -3.49 -11.22 -2.18
C PRO A 86 -4.68 -10.26 -2.21
N ASN A 87 -5.10 -9.68 -1.07
CA ASN A 87 -6.12 -8.64 -1.01
C ASN A 87 -6.06 -7.84 0.31
N VAL A 88 -6.72 -6.68 0.30
CA VAL A 88 -6.76 -5.74 1.43
C VAL A 88 -7.33 -6.36 2.71
N ARG A 89 -8.30 -7.28 2.63
CA ARG A 89 -8.90 -7.88 3.84
C ARG A 89 -7.88 -8.72 4.61
N GLN A 90 -7.04 -9.45 3.90
CA GLN A 90 -6.01 -10.29 4.51
C GLN A 90 -4.85 -9.47 5.08
N VAL A 91 -4.52 -8.31 4.49
CA VAL A 91 -3.55 -7.37 5.07
C VAL A 91 -3.94 -6.94 6.49
N VAL A 92 -5.24 -6.76 6.76
CA VAL A 92 -5.75 -6.26 8.05
C VAL A 92 -5.95 -7.36 9.10
N THR A 93 -6.01 -8.63 8.69
CA THR A 93 -6.45 -9.72 9.59
C THR A 93 -5.32 -10.31 10.44
N LYS A 94 -4.06 -10.05 10.08
CA LYS A 94 -2.87 -10.56 10.77
C LYS A 94 -2.37 -9.59 11.82
#